data_AF-A0A958SZD8-F1
#
_entry.id   AF-A0A958SZD8-F1
#
_cell.length_a   1.000
_cell.length_b   1.000
_cell.length_c   1.000
_cell.angle_alpha   90.00
_cell.angle_beta   90.00
_cell.angle_gamma   90.00
#
_symmetry.space_group_name_H-M   'P 1'
#
loop_
_entity.id
_entity.type
_entity.pdbx_description
1 polymer ?
#
loop_
_entity_poly.entity_id
_entity_poly.type
_entity_poly.pdbx_seq_one_letter_code
_entity_poly.pdbx_strand_id
1 'polypeptide(L)'
;THAIGDSANHVVIQTYKKVLEGKQDRRWRIEHAQVVSPEDFAQFNTIIPSVQPTHATSDMYWAEDRLGSKRIHNAYAYKKLLEAYGKLPLGTDFPVEQVSPMLTFYAAVA
;
A
#
# COMPACT_ATOMS: atom_id res chain seq x y z
N THR A 1 2.21 4.36 -9.60
CA THR A 1 1.14 5.38 -9.49
C THR A 1 0.79 5.57 -8.04
N HIS A 2 0.62 6.82 -7.60
CA HIS A 2 0.23 7.13 -6.22
C HIS A 2 -1.26 6.81 -5.98
N ALA A 3 -1.58 6.03 -4.95
CA ALA A 3 -2.95 5.78 -4.52
C ALA A 3 -3.03 5.43 -3.01
N ILE A 4 -3.76 6.25 -2.25
CA ILE A 4 -3.93 6.10 -0.80
C ILE A 4 -5.29 5.47 -0.46
N GLY A 5 -6.39 6.10 -0.90
CA GLY A 5 -7.74 5.63 -0.58
C GLY A 5 -8.13 4.34 -1.28
N ASP A 6 -9.05 3.59 -0.68
CA ASP A 6 -9.64 2.35 -1.21
C ASP A 6 -10.16 2.50 -2.64
N SER A 7 -10.97 3.53 -2.90
CA SER A 7 -11.48 3.80 -4.25
C SER A 7 -10.38 4.15 -5.25
N ALA A 8 -9.34 4.89 -4.83
CA ALA A 8 -8.21 5.23 -5.70
C ALA A 8 -7.38 4.00 -6.05
N ASN A 9 -7.10 3.14 -5.06
CA ASN A 9 -6.45 1.85 -5.28
C ASN A 9 -7.24 0.99 -6.27
N HIS A 10 -8.56 0.89 -6.06
CA HIS A 10 -9.44 0.13 -6.95
C HIS A 10 -9.33 0.61 -8.40
N VAL A 11 -9.47 1.92 -8.64
CA VAL A 11 -9.39 2.50 -9.99
C VAL A 11 -8.04 2.21 -10.65
N VAL A 12 -6.92 2.35 -9.92
CA VAL A 12 -5.59 2.08 -10.46
C VAL A 12 -5.43 0.60 -10.78
N ILE A 13 -5.87 -0.30 -9.90
CA ILE A 13 -5.82 -1.75 -10.11
C ILE A 13 -6.62 -2.15 -11.36
N GLN A 14 -7.86 -1.68 -11.51
CA GLN A 14 -8.68 -1.99 -12.68
C GLN A 14 -8.06 -1.42 -13.97
N THR A 15 -7.48 -0.23 -13.90
CA THR A 15 -6.77 0.38 -15.02
C THR A 15 -5.57 -0.48 -15.43
N TYR A 16 -4.75 -0.90 -14.47
CA TYR A 16 -3.59 -1.77 -14.70
C TYR A 16 -4.01 -3.10 -15.31
N LYS A 17 -5.04 -3.76 -14.78
CA LYS A 17 -5.57 -5.00 -15.36
C LYS A 17 -5.91 -4.85 -16.84
N LYS A 18 -6.65 -3.79 -17.18
CA LYS A 18 -7.10 -3.53 -18.55
C LYS A 18 -5.93 -3.25 -19.50
N VAL A 19 -4.98 -2.39 -19.11
CA VAL A 19 -3.87 -1.99 -20.01
C VAL A 19 -2.76 -3.02 -20.12
N LEU A 20 -2.74 -3.99 -19.21
CA LEU A 20 -1.72 -5.02 -19.15
C LEU A 20 -2.17 -6.38 -19.64
N GLU A 21 -3.45 -6.57 -19.96
CA GLU A 21 -3.97 -7.80 -20.55
C GLU A 21 -3.05 -8.32 -21.68
N GLY A 22 -2.66 -9.60 -21.59
CA GLY A 22 -1.74 -10.24 -22.55
C GLY A 22 -0.24 -9.88 -22.45
N LYS A 23 0.19 -8.95 -21.59
CA LYS A 23 1.62 -8.57 -21.45
C LYS A 23 2.32 -9.41 -20.38
N GLN A 24 3.62 -9.70 -20.48
CA GLN A 24 4.34 -10.53 -19.49
C GLN A 24 5.28 -9.75 -18.53
N ASP A 25 5.84 -8.62 -18.95
CA ASP A 25 6.66 -7.78 -18.05
C ASP A 25 5.84 -6.61 -17.50
N ARG A 26 5.67 -6.60 -16.18
CA ARG A 26 4.69 -5.73 -15.52
C ARG A 26 5.14 -5.26 -14.14
N ARG A 27 6.37 -4.77 -13.97
CA ARG A 27 6.83 -4.12 -12.72
C ARG A 27 6.07 -2.81 -12.37
N TRP A 28 4.75 -2.80 -12.53
CA TRP A 28 3.84 -1.72 -12.20
C TRP A 28 3.68 -1.69 -10.70
N ARG A 29 3.70 -0.46 -10.20
CA ARG A 29 3.86 -0.15 -8.79
C ARG A 29 2.71 0.75 -8.37
N ILE A 30 2.09 0.43 -7.25
CA ILE A 30 1.24 1.37 -6.55
C ILE A 30 2.05 1.91 -5.37
N GLU A 31 2.13 3.25 -5.29
CA GLU A 31 2.72 3.94 -4.14
C GLU A 31 1.68 4.06 -3.04
N HIS A 32 2.15 3.90 -1.80
CA HIS A 32 1.38 3.92 -0.57
C HIS A 32 0.53 2.66 -0.38
N ALA A 33 -0.39 2.37 -1.31
CA ALA A 33 -1.35 1.28 -1.17
C ALA A 33 -1.94 1.23 0.26
N GLN A 34 -2.22 2.43 0.80
CA GLN A 34 -2.37 2.65 2.24
C GLN A 34 -3.70 2.10 2.75
N VAL A 35 -4.77 2.28 2.01
CA VAL A 35 -6.11 1.75 2.30
C VAL A 35 -6.55 0.94 1.10
N VAL A 36 -6.69 -0.37 1.27
CA VAL A 36 -7.04 -1.31 0.20
C VAL A 36 -8.31 -2.06 0.57
N SER A 37 -9.27 -2.12 -0.36
CA SER A 37 -10.49 -2.90 -0.14
C SER A 37 -10.17 -4.41 -0.06
N PRO A 38 -10.88 -5.19 0.76
CA PRO A 38 -10.67 -6.64 0.89
C PRO A 38 -10.58 -7.40 -0.44
N GLU A 39 -11.42 -7.05 -1.41
CA GLU A 39 -11.51 -7.66 -2.74
C GLU A 39 -10.30 -7.38 -3.64
N ASP A 40 -9.54 -6.32 -3.35
CA ASP A 40 -8.44 -5.85 -4.19
C ASP A 40 -7.07 -6.43 -3.78
N PHE A 41 -6.94 -7.01 -2.58
CA PHE A 41 -5.66 -7.60 -2.14
C PHE A 41 -5.14 -8.68 -3.08
N ALA A 42 -6.02 -9.53 -3.62
CA ALA A 42 -5.63 -10.61 -4.54
C ALA A 42 -4.99 -10.09 -5.85
N GLN A 43 -5.21 -8.81 -6.18
CA GLN A 43 -4.69 -8.19 -7.40
C GLN A 43 -3.23 -7.77 -7.29
N PHE A 44 -2.69 -7.74 -6.06
CA PHE A 44 -1.26 -7.49 -5.82
C PHE A 44 -0.39 -8.71 -6.14
N ASN A 45 -0.94 -9.80 -6.71
CA ASN A 45 -0.13 -10.91 -7.25
C ASN A 45 0.76 -10.50 -8.44
N THR A 46 0.43 -9.40 -9.10
CA THR A 46 1.11 -8.92 -10.31
C THR A 46 1.43 -7.42 -10.26
N ILE A 47 1.07 -6.74 -9.17
CA ILE A 47 1.30 -5.31 -8.94
C ILE A 47 2.16 -5.15 -7.71
N ILE A 48 3.25 -4.38 -7.79
CA ILE A 48 4.17 -4.12 -6.69
C ILE A 48 3.53 -3.14 -5.70
N PRO A 49 3.28 -3.53 -4.44
CA PRO A 49 2.88 -2.59 -3.39
C PRO A 49 4.12 -1.91 -2.79
N SER A 50 4.36 -0.65 -3.13
CA SER A 50 5.46 0.13 -2.54
C SER A 50 4.91 0.99 -1.40
N VAL A 51 5.28 0.65 -0.17
CA VAL A 51 4.62 1.20 1.03
C VAL A 51 5.59 2.01 1.89
N GLN A 52 5.03 2.87 2.76
CA GLN A 52 5.76 3.73 3.70
C GLN A 52 5.35 3.42 5.14
N PRO A 53 5.99 2.45 5.80
CA PRO A 53 5.63 2.02 7.15
C PRO A 53 5.51 3.12 8.20
N THR A 54 6.33 4.17 8.13
CA THR A 54 6.26 5.30 9.05
C THR A 54 4.92 6.04 9.01
N HIS A 55 4.24 6.05 7.85
CA HIS A 55 2.89 6.62 7.74
C HIS A 55 1.91 5.90 8.67
N ALA A 56 2.05 4.59 8.89
CA ALA A 56 1.18 3.88 9.82
C ALA A 56 1.32 4.44 11.24
N THR A 57 2.54 4.73 11.67
CA THR A 57 2.82 5.25 13.02
C THR A 57 2.55 6.75 13.17
N SER A 58 2.73 7.56 12.13
CA SER A 58 2.43 8.99 12.17
C SER A 58 0.93 9.27 12.02
N ASP A 59 0.22 8.45 11.24
CA ASP A 59 -1.22 8.60 10.99
C ASP A 59 -2.09 7.94 12.06
N MET A 60 -1.58 6.97 12.85
CA MET A 60 -2.40 6.09 13.72
C MET A 60 -3.33 6.84 14.68
N TYR A 61 -2.96 8.05 15.09
CA TYR A 61 -3.73 8.86 16.04
C TYR A 61 -5.05 9.39 15.47
N TRP A 62 -5.17 9.44 14.14
CA TRP A 62 -6.33 10.03 13.46
C TRP A 62 -6.85 9.18 12.29
N ALA A 63 -6.15 8.10 11.94
CA ALA A 63 -6.54 7.23 10.82
C ALA A 63 -7.94 6.65 11.00
N GLU A 64 -8.31 6.22 12.22
CA GLU A 64 -9.66 5.71 12.50
C GLU A 64 -10.73 6.80 12.34
N ASP A 65 -10.47 8.04 12.77
CA ASP A 65 -11.41 9.15 12.58
C ASP A 65 -11.72 9.44 11.11
N ARG A 66 -10.75 9.16 10.21
CA ARG A 66 -10.94 9.34 8.76
C ARG A 66 -11.60 8.15 8.08
N LEU A 67 -11.27 6.94 8.51
CA LEU A 67 -11.69 5.71 7.83
C LEU A 67 -12.95 5.09 8.44
N GLY A 68 -13.18 5.33 9.72
CA GLY A 68 -14.16 4.65 10.56
C GLY A 68 -13.71 3.23 10.93
N SER A 69 -14.37 2.69 11.95
CA SER A 69 -14.03 1.39 12.57
C SER A 69 -14.05 0.20 11.60
N LYS A 70 -14.77 0.28 10.48
CA LYS A 70 -14.79 -0.82 9.50
C LYS A 70 -13.59 -0.82 8.56
N ARG A 71 -13.20 0.35 8.03
CA ARG A 71 -12.16 0.44 6.99
C ARG A 71 -10.75 0.49 7.56
N ILE A 72 -10.59 0.96 8.80
CA ILE A 72 -9.29 1.01 9.46
C ILE A 72 -8.61 -0.36 9.51
N HIS A 73 -9.38 -1.46 9.61
CA HIS A 73 -8.87 -2.83 9.63
C HIS A 73 -8.13 -3.27 8.35
N ASN A 74 -8.28 -2.56 7.25
CA ASN A 74 -7.55 -2.84 6.00
C ASN A 74 -6.56 -1.72 5.63
N ALA A 75 -6.42 -0.70 6.48
CA ALA A 75 -5.37 0.29 6.33
C ALA A 75 -4.02 -0.27 6.79
N TYR A 76 -2.93 0.13 6.13
CA TYR A 76 -1.56 -0.28 6.44
C TYR A 76 -1.40 -1.80 6.59
N ALA A 77 -2.19 -2.59 5.84
CA ALA A 77 -2.24 -4.04 5.92
C ALA A 77 -1.04 -4.71 5.22
N TYR A 78 0.17 -4.31 5.60
CA TYR A 78 1.44 -4.67 4.97
C TYR A 78 1.68 -6.17 4.90
N LYS A 79 1.32 -6.91 5.95
CA LYS A 79 1.42 -8.37 5.94
C LYS A 79 0.56 -9.01 4.84
N LYS A 80 -0.67 -8.53 4.63
CA LYS A 80 -1.55 -9.02 3.54
C LYS A 80 -0.95 -8.70 2.16
N LEU A 81 -0.38 -7.51 2.00
CA LEU A 81 0.29 -7.11 0.75
C LEU A 81 1.56 -7.95 0.49
N LEU A 82 2.34 -8.20 1.53
CA LEU A 82 3.52 -9.08 1.47
C LEU A 82 3.12 -10.52 1.10
N GLU A 83 2.07 -11.06 1.71
CA GLU A 83 1.55 -12.39 1.38
C GLU A 83 1.00 -12.46 -0.06
N ALA A 84 0.37 -11.39 -0.55
CA ALA A 84 -0.17 -11.34 -1.90
C ALA A 84 0.88 -11.23 -3.01
N TYR A 85 1.93 -10.42 -2.81
CA TYR A 85 2.97 -10.19 -3.83
C TYR A 85 4.24 -11.04 -3.63
N GLY A 86 4.49 -11.51 -2.41
CA GLY A 86 5.71 -12.23 -2.00
C GLY A 86 6.91 -11.32 -1.70
N LYS A 87 6.79 -10.02 -1.93
CA LYS A 87 7.79 -8.99 -1.57
C LYS A 87 7.06 -7.73 -1.11
N LEU A 88 7.74 -6.86 -0.37
CA LEU A 88 7.17 -5.59 0.06
C LEU A 88 8.27 -4.51 0.07
N PRO A 89 8.43 -3.74 -1.04
CA PRO A 89 9.32 -2.60 -1.05
C PRO A 89 8.89 -1.55 -0.02
N LEU A 90 9.85 -1.08 0.78
CA LEU A 90 9.66 -0.02 1.76
C LEU A 90 10.29 1.27 1.25
N GLY A 91 9.60 2.39 1.47
CA GLY A 91 10.11 3.73 1.20
C GLY A 91 9.81 4.67 2.37
N THR A 92 10.47 5.83 2.37
CA THR A 92 10.25 6.87 3.39
C THR A 92 9.22 7.90 2.95
N ASP A 93 9.10 8.18 1.65
CA ASP A 93 8.39 9.38 1.14
C ASP A 93 8.95 10.69 1.71
N PHE A 94 10.27 10.74 1.87
CA PHE A 94 10.97 11.98 2.22
C PHE A 94 10.64 13.10 1.21
N PRO A 95 10.34 14.34 1.65
CA PRO A 95 10.53 14.86 3.01
C PRO A 95 9.30 14.79 3.93
N VAL A 96 8.25 14.06 3.58
CA VAL A 96 7.06 13.92 4.43
C VAL A 96 7.42 13.23 5.74
N GLU A 97 8.17 12.13 5.65
CA GLU A 97 8.73 11.42 6.80
C GLU A 97 10.25 11.57 6.89
N GLN A 98 10.82 11.14 8.01
CA GLN A 98 12.26 11.11 8.20
C GLN A 98 12.95 10.17 7.19
N VAL A 99 14.10 10.59 6.67
CA VAL A 99 14.86 9.83 5.66
C VAL A 99 15.48 8.52 6.20
N SER A 100 15.44 8.28 7.51
CA SER A 100 16.11 7.14 8.15
C SER A 100 15.44 5.81 7.76
N PRO A 101 16.14 4.91 7.03
CA PRO A 101 15.60 3.61 6.68
C PRO A 101 15.40 2.72 7.92
N MET A 102 16.14 2.98 9.00
CA MET A 102 15.99 2.23 10.25
C MET A 102 14.64 2.50 10.93
N LEU A 103 14.16 3.74 10.89
CA LEU A 103 12.82 4.08 11.41
C LEU A 103 11.72 3.44 10.57
N THR A 104 11.90 3.43 9.24
CA THR A 104 10.99 2.74 8.30
C THR A 104 10.93 1.25 8.56
N PHE A 105 12.08 0.60 8.74
CA PHE A 105 12.13 -0.83 9.04
C PHE A 105 11.49 -1.13 10.40
N TYR A 106 11.81 -0.33 11.43
CA TYR A 106 11.22 -0.48 12.76
C TYR A 106 9.69 -0.41 12.72
N ALA A 107 9.12 0.62 12.07
CA ALA A 107 7.67 0.77 11.92
C ALA A 107 7.00 -0.36 11.12
N ALA A 108 7.77 -1.13 10.33
CA ALA A 108 7.24 -2.25 9.55
C ALA A 108 7.15 -3.57 10.34
N VAL A 109 7.91 -3.72 11.42
CA VAL A 109 8.13 -5.03 12.08
C VAL A 109 7.87 -5.05 13.58
N ALA A 110 7.92 -3.90 14.27
CA ALA A 110 7.73 -3.78 15.71
C ALA A 110 6.25 -3.83 16.09
#